data_AF-A0AB39PWB5-F1
#
_entry.id   AF-A0AB39PWB5-F1
#
_cell.length_a   1.000
_cell.length_b   1.000
_cell.length_c   1.000
_cell.angle_alpha   90.00
_cell.angle_beta   90.00
_cell.angle_gamma   90.00
#
_symmetry.space_group_name_H-M   'P 1'
#
loop_
_entity.id
_entity.type
_entity.pdbx_description
1 polymer ?
#
loop_
_entity_poly.entity_id
_entity_poly.type
_entity_poly.pdbx_seq_one_letter_code
_entity_poly.pdbx_strand_id
1 'polypeptide(L)'
;MRGLIPQREFRMSESATEPTAPEGGEPAGQPPEPSTPAGDAPLGPAGEKALNEWKQRAKAAEKASREHAARLQEIDDRDKSELQKANDRLSKAEQRAAAMVERTARAEVRALAAGTFADPSDAAAFLNVADFVDDEGDIDSKGIEKALADLLKRKPHLGKEAAPPSFDGGARTTAAKPQSMNELIRQQAGAS
;
A
#
# COMPACT_ATOMS: atom_id res chain seq x y z
N MET A 1 -14.53 -28.57 29.21
CA MET A 1 -15.25 -27.91 30.31
C MET A 1 -15.74 -26.55 29.82
N ARG A 2 -17.08 -26.40 29.73
CA ARG A 2 -17.77 -25.14 29.46
C ARG A 2 -17.71 -24.25 30.71
N GLY A 3 -17.44 -22.97 30.53
CA GLY A 3 -17.85 -21.90 31.44
C GLY A 3 -17.83 -20.61 30.60
N LEU A 4 -18.92 -20.18 29.96
CA LEU A 4 -20.19 -19.70 30.50
C LEU A 4 -19.98 -18.68 31.63
N ILE A 5 -19.74 -17.43 31.22
CA ILE A 5 -19.83 -16.25 32.06
C ILE A 5 -21.25 -15.70 31.86
N PRO A 6 -22.17 -15.83 32.84
CA PRO A 6 -23.46 -15.16 32.78
C PRO A 6 -23.39 -13.77 33.43
N GLN A 7 -23.87 -12.80 32.65
CA GLN A 7 -24.69 -11.63 32.99
C GLN A 7 -24.52 -10.95 34.36
N ARG A 8 -24.16 -9.66 34.25
CA ARG A 8 -24.15 -8.65 35.31
C ARG A 8 -25.58 -8.40 35.81
N GLU A 9 -25.86 -8.85 37.03
CA GLU A 9 -27.13 -8.63 37.72
C GLU A 9 -27.34 -7.15 38.04
N PHE A 10 -28.52 -6.66 37.64
CA PHE A 10 -29.09 -5.39 38.06
C PHE A 10 -29.39 -5.48 39.57
N ARG A 11 -28.55 -4.82 40.38
CA ARG A 11 -28.83 -4.60 41.81
C ARG A 11 -29.79 -3.41 41.93
N MET A 12 -31.09 -3.69 42.01
CA MET A 12 -32.08 -2.78 42.58
C MET A 12 -31.83 -2.69 44.08
N SER A 13 -31.51 -1.50 44.59
CA SER A 13 -31.48 -1.23 46.03
C SER A 13 -32.90 -1.11 46.57
N GLU A 14 -33.20 -2.00 47.51
CA GLU A 14 -34.30 -1.90 48.47
C GLU A 14 -34.14 -0.68 49.37
N SER A 15 -35.27 -0.08 49.74
CA SER A 15 -35.46 0.54 51.05
C SER A 15 -36.91 0.35 51.45
N ALA A 16 -37.11 -0.57 52.39
CA ALA A 16 -38.30 -0.73 53.19
C ALA A 16 -38.02 -0.19 54.59
N THR A 17 -38.92 0.61 55.17
CA THR A 17 -39.51 0.32 56.50
C THR A 17 -40.73 1.20 56.81
N GLU A 18 -41.69 0.58 57.50
CA GLU A 18 -43.05 1.01 57.92
C GLU A 18 -43.08 2.19 58.92
N PRO A 19 -44.28 2.70 59.32
CA PRO A 19 -44.94 2.10 60.48
C PRO A 19 -46.50 2.07 60.49
N THR A 20 -47.02 1.03 61.16
CA THR A 20 -48.21 1.01 62.06
C THR A 20 -49.64 0.93 61.50
N ALA A 21 -50.27 -0.22 61.77
CA ALA A 21 -51.70 -0.37 62.08
C ALA A 21 -51.85 -0.73 63.58
N PRO A 22 -53.01 -0.47 64.23
CA PRO A 22 -53.94 -1.60 64.40
C PRO A 22 -55.46 -1.26 64.35
N GLU A 23 -56.19 -2.21 63.77
CA GLU A 23 -57.39 -2.92 64.27
C GLU A 23 -58.73 -2.18 64.58
N GLY A 24 -59.79 -2.63 63.89
CA GLY A 24 -61.16 -2.63 64.42
C GLY A 24 -62.31 -2.53 63.38
N GLY A 25 -63.01 -3.65 63.10
CA GLY A 25 -64.44 -3.66 62.75
C GLY A 25 -64.88 -4.21 61.37
N GLU A 26 -65.35 -5.45 61.33
CA GLU A 26 -66.23 -6.06 60.31
C GLU A 26 -67.70 -5.54 60.41
N PRO A 27 -68.65 -5.90 59.53
CA PRO A 27 -68.61 -6.09 58.06
C PRO A 27 -69.81 -5.40 57.35
N ALA A 28 -69.72 -5.15 56.03
CA ALA A 28 -70.83 -5.23 55.05
C ALA A 28 -70.53 -4.39 53.80
N GLY A 29 -70.36 -5.05 52.66
CA GLY A 29 -70.33 -4.40 51.35
C GLY A 29 -70.03 -5.42 50.26
N GLN A 30 -70.98 -5.60 49.35
CA GLN A 30 -70.97 -6.58 48.26
C GLN A 30 -69.67 -6.56 47.43
N PRO A 31 -69.26 -7.70 46.82
CA PRO A 31 -68.19 -7.68 45.84
C PRO A 31 -68.61 -6.79 44.66
N PRO A 32 -67.80 -5.80 44.23
CA PRO A 32 -68.09 -5.13 42.98
C PRO A 32 -67.91 -6.16 41.87
N GLU A 33 -68.98 -6.37 41.11
CA GLU A 33 -68.97 -7.15 39.88
C GLU A 33 -67.83 -6.66 38.98
N PRO A 34 -67.17 -7.55 38.21
CA PRO A 34 -66.13 -7.15 37.29
C PRO A 34 -66.78 -6.26 36.21
N SER A 35 -66.58 -4.95 36.33
CA SER A 35 -66.91 -4.00 35.28
C SER A 35 -66.21 -4.47 34.01
N THR A 36 -67.04 -4.98 33.09
CA THR A 36 -66.72 -5.21 31.68
C THR A 36 -65.78 -4.10 31.21
N PRO A 37 -64.64 -4.41 30.55
CA PRO A 37 -63.75 -3.36 30.07
C PRO A 37 -64.60 -2.43 29.21
N ALA A 38 -64.68 -1.16 29.62
CA ALA A 38 -65.37 -0.13 28.87
C ALA A 38 -64.77 -0.14 27.47
N GLY A 39 -65.51 -0.73 26.53
CA GLY A 39 -65.14 -0.76 25.13
C GLY A 39 -64.95 0.68 24.66
N ASP A 40 -63.81 0.92 24.02
CA ASP A 40 -63.45 2.13 23.24
C ASP A 40 -64.35 3.34 23.49
N ALA A 41 -64.32 3.88 24.72
CA ALA A 41 -64.95 5.15 24.98
C ALA A 41 -64.18 6.19 24.15
N PRO A 42 -64.85 6.99 23.29
CA PRO A 42 -64.16 7.92 22.42
C PRO A 42 -63.33 8.87 23.28
N LEU A 43 -62.03 8.97 22.94
CA LEU A 43 -61.13 9.92 23.54
C LEU A 43 -61.77 11.30 23.38
N GLY A 44 -62.11 11.99 24.48
CA GLY A 44 -62.68 13.33 24.39
C GLY A 44 -61.78 14.29 23.58
N PRO A 45 -62.24 15.52 23.27
CA PRO A 45 -61.55 16.44 22.36
C PRO A 45 -60.08 16.72 22.72
N ALA A 46 -59.72 16.67 24.02
CA ALA A 46 -58.34 16.79 24.48
C ALA A 46 -57.46 15.56 24.14
N GLY A 47 -58.01 14.35 24.19
CA GLY A 47 -57.32 13.11 23.87
C GLY A 47 -57.07 12.95 22.37
N GLU A 48 -58.04 13.32 21.53
CA GLU A 48 -57.86 13.36 20.07
C GLU A 48 -56.77 14.35 19.65
N LYS A 49 -56.72 15.53 20.29
CA LYS A 49 -55.68 16.53 20.05
C LYS A 49 -54.29 15.99 20.41
N ALA A 50 -54.13 15.39 21.60
CA ALA A 50 -52.87 14.78 22.03
C ALA A 50 -52.42 13.64 21.11
N LEU A 51 -53.35 12.80 20.65
CA LEU A 51 -53.06 11.73 19.71
C LEU A 51 -52.59 12.26 18.35
N ASN A 52 -53.21 13.35 17.87
CA ASN A 52 -52.80 14.00 16.63
C ASN A 52 -51.42 14.64 16.75
N GLU A 53 -51.13 15.33 17.86
CA GLU A 53 -49.80 15.89 18.13
C GLU A 53 -48.72 14.80 18.20
N TRP A 54 -49.02 13.68 18.86
CA TRP A 54 -48.11 12.53 18.93
C TRP A 54 -47.88 11.91 17.56
N LYS A 55 -48.94 11.69 16.76
CA LYS A 55 -48.82 11.21 15.37
C LYS A 55 -47.97 12.14 14.52
N GLN A 56 -48.15 13.46 14.63
CA GLN A 56 -47.34 14.43 13.90
C GLN A 56 -45.87 14.39 14.34
N ARG A 57 -45.61 14.29 15.65
CA ARG A 57 -44.25 14.18 16.19
C ARG A 57 -43.57 12.88 15.78
N ALA A 58 -44.29 11.76 15.80
CA ALA A 58 -43.81 10.45 15.34
C ALA A 58 -43.46 10.50 13.84
N LYS A 59 -44.35 11.07 13.02
CA LYS A 59 -44.11 11.25 11.58
C LYS A 59 -42.91 12.17 11.30
N ALA A 60 -42.75 13.24 12.07
CA ALA A 60 -41.61 14.14 11.94
C ALA A 60 -40.29 13.45 12.35
N ALA A 61 -40.29 12.68 13.43
CA ALA A 61 -39.14 11.91 13.88
C ALA A 61 -38.76 10.82 12.87
N GLU A 62 -39.74 10.11 12.31
CA GLU A 62 -39.52 9.11 11.27
C GLU A 62 -38.92 9.75 10.00
N LYS A 63 -39.45 10.90 9.58
CA LYS A 63 -38.91 11.66 8.45
C LYS A 63 -37.47 12.11 8.70
N ALA A 64 -37.18 12.68 9.87
CA ALA A 64 -35.82 13.08 10.24
C ALA A 64 -34.87 11.87 10.27
N SER A 65 -35.28 10.75 10.88
CA SER A 65 -34.48 9.52 10.92
C SER A 65 -34.17 8.99 9.52
N ARG A 66 -35.14 9.02 8.60
CA ARG A 66 -34.94 8.60 7.21
C ARG A 66 -33.99 9.52 6.46
N GLU A 67 -34.12 10.84 6.64
CA GLU A 67 -33.22 11.82 6.03
C GLU A 67 -31.78 11.66 6.55
N HIS A 68 -31.60 11.45 7.86
CA HIS A 68 -30.28 11.18 8.43
C HIS A 68 -29.69 9.86 7.93
N ALA A 69 -30.50 8.79 7.88
CA ALA A 69 -30.05 7.50 7.33
C ALA A 69 -29.63 7.63 5.85
N ALA A 70 -30.41 8.34 5.03
CA ALA A 70 -30.07 8.58 3.63
C ALA A 70 -28.76 9.37 3.47
N ARG A 71 -28.54 10.41 4.29
CA ARG A 71 -27.29 11.17 4.27
C ARG A 71 -26.08 10.33 4.69
N LEU A 72 -26.24 9.46 5.68
CA LEU A 72 -25.18 8.55 6.10
C LEU A 72 -24.83 7.56 4.99
N GLN A 73 -25.84 7.01 4.31
CA GLN A 73 -25.62 6.14 3.15
C GLN A 73 -24.89 6.85 2.01
N GLU A 74 -25.26 8.08 1.68
CA GLU A 74 -24.59 8.87 0.64
C GLU A 74 -23.11 9.13 0.97
N ILE A 75 -22.81 9.46 2.23
CA ILE A 75 -21.43 9.63 2.70
C ILE A 75 -20.65 8.32 2.60
N ASP A 76 -21.22 7.21 3.08
CA ASP A 76 -20.58 5.90 3.03
C ASP A 76 -20.31 5.46 1.59
N ASP A 77 -21.24 5.67 0.67
CA ASP A 77 -21.09 5.29 -0.73
C ASP A 77 -20.08 6.17 -1.46
N ARG A 78 -20.05 7.48 -1.16
CA ARG A 78 -19.01 8.38 -1.63
C ARG A 78 -17.63 7.95 -1.12
N ASP A 79 -17.51 7.70 0.18
CA ASP A 79 -16.23 7.38 0.81
C ASP A 79 -15.71 6.01 0.33
N LYS A 80 -16.58 5.02 0.14
CA LYS A 80 -16.22 3.77 -0.54
C LYS A 80 -15.72 4.01 -1.97
N SER A 81 -16.39 4.88 -2.74
CA SER A 81 -15.98 5.20 -4.10
C SER A 81 -14.61 5.91 -4.14
N GLU A 82 -14.37 6.86 -3.24
CA GLU A 82 -13.08 7.55 -3.15
C GLU A 82 -11.97 6.62 -2.67
N LEU A 83 -12.25 5.71 -1.73
CA LEU A 83 -11.29 4.70 -1.27
C LEU A 83 -10.94 3.72 -2.39
N GLN A 84 -11.91 3.29 -3.20
CA GLN A 84 -11.65 2.47 -4.40
C GLN A 84 -10.76 3.21 -5.40
N LYS A 85 -11.07 4.48 -5.70
CA LYS A 85 -10.24 5.31 -6.60
C LYS A 85 -8.83 5.52 -6.05
N ALA A 86 -8.69 5.71 -4.74
CA ALA A 86 -7.41 5.88 -4.08
C ALA A 86 -6.57 4.59 -4.17
N ASN A 87 -7.17 3.43 -3.91
CA ASN A 87 -6.51 2.13 -4.06
C ASN A 87 -6.08 1.86 -5.50
N ASP A 88 -6.94 2.17 -6.49
CA ASP A 88 -6.60 2.04 -7.91
C ASP A 88 -5.43 2.94 -8.30
N ARG A 89 -5.38 4.17 -7.76
CA ARG A 89 -4.26 5.10 -8.00
C ARG A 89 -2.98 4.61 -7.35
N LEU A 90 -3.06 4.12 -6.11
CA LEU A 90 -1.92 3.56 -5.39
C LEU A 90 -1.35 2.34 -6.14
N SER A 91 -2.19 1.38 -6.51
CA SER A 91 -1.77 0.20 -7.25
C SER A 91 -1.11 0.57 -8.60
N LYS A 92 -1.68 1.52 -9.34
CA LYS A 92 -1.07 2.04 -10.57
C LYS A 92 0.26 2.75 -10.32
N ALA A 93 0.40 3.47 -9.21
CA ALA A 93 1.64 4.14 -8.85
C ALA A 93 2.73 3.12 -8.48
N GLU A 94 2.40 2.10 -7.69
CA GLU A 94 3.29 0.99 -7.33
C GLU A 94 3.76 0.21 -8.57
N GLN A 95 2.84 -0.15 -9.48
CA GLN A 95 3.19 -0.81 -10.73
C GLN A 95 4.14 0.03 -11.60
N ARG A 96 3.91 1.35 -11.65
CA ARG A 96 4.81 2.27 -12.38
C ARG A 96 6.17 2.37 -11.70
N ALA A 97 6.22 2.45 -10.37
CA ALA A 97 7.47 2.50 -9.61
C ALA A 97 8.28 1.21 -9.84
N ALA A 98 7.67 0.03 -9.69
CA ALA A 98 8.30 -1.26 -9.94
C ALA A 98 8.84 -1.37 -11.38
N ALA A 99 8.06 -0.94 -12.38
CA ALA A 99 8.50 -0.95 -13.77
C ALA A 99 9.68 0.01 -14.04
N MET A 100 9.77 1.13 -13.32
CA MET A 100 10.90 2.05 -13.44
C MET A 100 12.14 1.49 -12.77
N VAL A 101 12.02 0.87 -11.60
CA VAL A 101 13.15 0.19 -10.93
C VAL A 101 13.71 -0.93 -11.81
N GLU A 102 12.86 -1.77 -12.39
CA GLU A 102 13.28 -2.83 -13.33
C GLU A 102 14.00 -2.25 -14.57
N ARG A 103 13.51 -1.13 -15.12
CA ARG A 103 14.16 -0.45 -16.25
C ARG A 103 15.52 0.12 -15.87
N THR A 104 15.63 0.73 -14.69
CA THR A 104 16.90 1.27 -14.18
C THR A 104 17.90 0.16 -13.94
N ALA A 105 17.49 -0.93 -13.31
CA ALA A 105 18.36 -2.08 -13.06
C ALA A 105 18.82 -2.75 -14.38
N ARG A 106 17.95 -2.84 -15.40
CA ARG A 106 18.36 -3.26 -16.76
C ARG A 106 19.37 -2.31 -17.39
N ALA A 107 19.19 -1.00 -17.20
CA ALA A 107 20.11 0.01 -17.71
C ALA A 107 21.49 -0.09 -17.03
N GLU A 108 21.51 -0.33 -15.72
CA GLU A 108 22.74 -0.56 -14.95
C GLU A 108 23.48 -1.79 -15.44
N VAL A 109 22.77 -2.92 -15.63
CA VAL A 109 23.37 -4.14 -16.21
C VAL A 109 23.99 -3.85 -17.58
N ARG A 110 23.29 -3.12 -18.45
CA ARG A 110 23.82 -2.75 -19.78
C ARG A 110 25.04 -1.83 -19.66
N ALA A 111 25.03 -0.89 -18.72
CA ALA A 111 26.14 0.03 -18.50
C ALA A 111 27.40 -0.73 -18.06
N LEU A 112 27.27 -1.65 -17.10
CA LEU A 112 28.37 -2.49 -16.62
C LEU A 112 28.84 -3.49 -17.67
N ALA A 113 27.92 -4.02 -18.49
CA ALA A 113 28.24 -4.95 -19.57
C ALA A 113 28.87 -4.26 -20.80
N ALA A 114 28.71 -2.95 -20.98
CA ALA A 114 29.19 -2.21 -22.16
C ALA A 114 30.70 -2.39 -22.44
N GLY A 115 31.50 -2.58 -21.40
CA GLY A 115 32.95 -2.78 -21.54
C GLY A 115 33.36 -4.22 -21.91
N THR A 116 32.55 -5.21 -21.56
CA THR A 116 32.99 -6.63 -21.51
C THR A 116 32.18 -7.56 -22.42
N PHE A 117 30.91 -7.24 -22.71
CA PHE A 117 30.02 -8.04 -23.55
C PHE A 117 29.97 -7.53 -24.98
N ALA A 118 29.87 -8.44 -25.95
CA ALA A 118 29.69 -8.11 -27.36
C ALA A 118 28.39 -7.32 -27.58
N ASP A 119 27.28 -7.78 -26.99
CA ASP A 119 26.03 -7.04 -26.88
C ASP A 119 25.64 -6.86 -25.40
N PRO A 120 25.58 -5.62 -24.87
CA PRO A 120 25.13 -5.36 -23.51
C PRO A 120 23.67 -5.77 -23.23
N SER A 121 22.84 -5.87 -24.28
CA SER A 121 21.44 -6.28 -24.17
C SER A 121 21.30 -7.76 -23.84
N ASP A 122 22.19 -8.61 -24.37
CA ASP A 122 22.22 -10.03 -24.06
C ASP A 122 22.50 -10.28 -22.58
N ALA A 123 23.42 -9.50 -21.99
CA ALA A 123 23.70 -9.57 -20.56
C ALA A 123 22.42 -9.37 -19.73
N ALA A 124 21.63 -8.34 -20.03
CA ALA A 124 20.36 -8.08 -19.34
C ALA A 124 19.27 -9.13 -19.61
N ALA A 125 19.39 -9.93 -20.67
CA ALA A 125 18.47 -11.03 -20.98
C ALA A 125 18.85 -12.34 -20.24
N PHE A 126 20.13 -12.54 -19.94
CA PHE A 126 20.62 -13.74 -19.24
C PHE A 126 20.65 -13.60 -17.72
N LEU A 127 20.57 -12.38 -17.18
CA LEU A 127 20.45 -12.14 -15.73
C LEU A 127 18.99 -11.85 -15.35
N ASN A 128 18.57 -12.39 -14.20
CA ASN A 128 17.33 -11.96 -13.58
C ASN A 128 17.59 -10.69 -12.79
N VAL A 129 17.16 -9.56 -13.35
CA VAL A 129 17.45 -8.23 -12.83
C VAL A 129 16.79 -7.99 -11.46
N ALA A 130 15.68 -8.65 -11.18
CA ALA A 130 14.97 -8.54 -9.90
C ALA A 130 15.78 -9.09 -8.71
N ASP A 131 16.73 -10.00 -8.94
CA ASP A 131 17.57 -10.57 -7.87
C ASP A 131 18.61 -9.58 -7.32
N PHE A 132 18.79 -8.44 -8.00
CA PHE A 132 19.77 -7.40 -7.66
C PHE A 132 19.10 -6.11 -7.18
N VAL A 133 17.80 -6.16 -6.89
CA VAL A 133 17.03 -5.04 -6.37
C VAL A 133 16.56 -5.42 -4.97
N ASP A 134 16.81 -4.57 -3.99
CA ASP A 134 16.31 -4.79 -2.62
C ASP A 134 14.88 -4.27 -2.42
N ASP A 135 14.36 -4.43 -1.20
CA ASP A 135 13.00 -4.03 -0.85
C ASP A 135 12.81 -2.50 -0.91
N GLU A 136 13.89 -1.73 -0.81
CA GLU A 136 13.91 -0.28 -0.95
C GLU A 136 13.99 0.19 -2.42
N GLY A 137 14.32 -0.71 -3.34
CA GLY A 137 14.49 -0.43 -4.77
C GLY A 137 15.90 0.00 -5.15
N ASP A 138 16.87 -0.13 -4.24
CA ASP A 138 18.28 0.09 -4.50
C ASP A 138 18.89 -1.10 -5.27
N ILE A 139 19.86 -0.79 -6.13
CA ILE A 139 20.45 -1.76 -7.05
C ILE A 139 21.83 -2.19 -6.53
N ASP A 140 22.04 -3.50 -6.36
CA ASP A 140 23.34 -4.06 -6.00
C ASP A 140 24.28 -4.14 -7.23
N SER A 141 24.90 -3.01 -7.57
CA SER A 141 25.86 -2.94 -8.68
C SER A 141 27.03 -3.92 -8.51
N LYS A 142 27.48 -4.19 -7.28
CA LYS A 142 28.59 -5.13 -7.03
C LYS A 142 28.16 -6.58 -7.29
N GLY A 143 26.95 -6.94 -6.87
CA GLY A 143 26.33 -8.22 -7.19
C GLY A 143 26.20 -8.42 -8.70
N ILE A 144 25.78 -7.37 -9.43
CA ILE A 144 25.67 -7.37 -10.89
C ILE A 144 27.04 -7.60 -11.54
N GLU A 145 28.08 -6.86 -11.16
CA GLU A 145 29.43 -7.04 -11.70
C GLU A 145 29.94 -8.48 -11.54
N LYS A 146 29.73 -9.06 -10.36
CA LYS A 146 30.10 -10.45 -10.09
C LYS A 146 29.32 -11.42 -10.95
N ALA A 147 28.00 -11.24 -11.05
CA ALA A 147 27.14 -12.09 -11.85
C ALA A 147 27.46 -12.01 -13.34
N LEU A 148 27.82 -10.83 -13.85
CA LEU A 148 28.30 -10.61 -15.21
C LEU A 148 29.62 -11.33 -15.48
N ALA A 149 30.58 -11.24 -14.55
CA ALA A 149 31.84 -11.97 -14.65
C ALA A 149 31.64 -13.49 -14.67
N ASP A 150 30.74 -14.01 -13.81
CA ASP A 150 30.40 -15.43 -13.77
C ASP A 150 29.57 -15.88 -14.97
N LEU A 151 28.79 -14.97 -15.59
CA LEU A 151 28.11 -15.22 -16.85
C LEU A 151 29.12 -15.39 -18.00
N LEU A 152 30.12 -14.52 -18.11
CA LEU A 152 31.16 -14.62 -19.14
C LEU A 152 31.99 -15.90 -19.00
N LYS A 153 32.28 -16.34 -17.78
CA LYS A 153 32.95 -17.65 -17.56
C LYS A 153 32.12 -18.82 -18.07
N ARG A 154 30.80 -18.79 -17.88
CA ARG A 154 29.88 -19.84 -18.32
C ARG A 154 29.56 -19.77 -19.81
N LYS A 155 29.53 -18.56 -20.37
CA LYS A 155 29.17 -18.26 -21.76
C LYS A 155 30.21 -17.33 -22.38
N PRO A 156 31.42 -17.83 -22.69
CA PRO A 156 32.51 -17.00 -23.18
C PRO A 156 32.21 -16.33 -24.53
N HIS A 157 31.32 -16.92 -25.33
CA HIS A 157 30.86 -16.35 -26.61
C HIS A 157 30.06 -15.05 -26.47
N LEU A 158 29.61 -14.68 -25.26
CA LEU A 158 28.94 -13.39 -25.02
C LEU A 158 29.95 -12.25 -24.79
N GLY A 159 31.21 -12.57 -24.53
CA GLY A 159 32.26 -11.57 -24.34
C GLY A 159 32.63 -10.88 -25.65
N LYS A 160 33.12 -9.64 -25.57
CA LYS A 160 33.74 -9.00 -26.74
C LYS A 160 34.92 -9.84 -27.22
N GLU A 161 35.01 -10.05 -28.53
CA GLU A 161 36.25 -10.52 -29.12
C GLU A 161 37.35 -9.50 -28.86
N ALA A 162 38.53 -10.00 -28.48
CA ALA A 162 39.70 -9.15 -28.35
C ALA A 162 39.94 -8.46 -29.69
N ALA A 163 40.14 -7.14 -29.67
CA ALA A 163 40.45 -6.39 -30.88
C ALA A 163 41.62 -7.08 -31.60
N PRO A 164 41.53 -7.30 -32.92
CA PRO A 164 42.62 -7.91 -33.66
C PRO A 164 43.90 -7.08 -33.41
N PRO A 165 45.07 -7.73 -33.28
CA PRO A 165 46.31 -7.02 -33.05
C PRO A 165 46.48 -5.94 -34.13
N SER A 166 46.78 -4.72 -33.71
CA SER A 166 46.99 -3.61 -34.64
C SER A 166 48.11 -3.96 -35.61
N PHE A 167 47.77 -4.11 -36.89
CA PHE A 167 48.70 -4.35 -37.98
C PHE A 167 49.17 -3.03 -38.64
N ASP A 168 49.05 -1.90 -37.93
CA ASP A 168 49.46 -0.56 -38.38
C ASP A 168 50.99 -0.41 -38.47
N GLY A 169 51.78 -1.39 -37.98
CA GLY A 169 53.24 -1.31 -38.07
C GLY A 169 53.87 -0.17 -37.28
N GLY A 170 53.11 0.45 -36.36
CA GLY A 170 53.53 1.60 -35.55
C GLY A 170 53.64 2.88 -36.36
N ALA A 171 53.48 4.03 -35.69
CA ALA A 171 53.79 5.32 -36.28
C ALA A 171 55.21 5.27 -36.86
N ARG A 172 55.36 5.43 -38.18
CA ARG A 172 56.67 5.53 -38.82
C ARG A 172 57.38 6.75 -38.25
N THR A 173 58.19 6.54 -37.22
CA THR A 173 59.11 7.57 -36.76
C THR A 173 60.03 7.87 -37.93
N THR A 174 60.01 9.11 -38.42
CA THR A 174 60.99 9.56 -39.42
C THR A 174 62.38 9.25 -38.86
N ALA A 175 63.12 8.37 -39.54
CA ALA A 175 64.47 8.00 -39.15
C ALA A 175 65.28 9.28 -38.91
N ALA A 176 66.04 9.32 -37.80
CA ALA A 176 66.98 10.41 -37.55
C ALA A 176 67.86 10.62 -38.79
N LYS A 177 68.11 11.89 -39.13
CA LYS A 177 68.91 12.31 -40.29
C LYS A 177 70.16 11.42 -40.40
N PRO A 178 70.39 10.72 -41.53
CA PRO A 178 71.54 9.83 -41.63
C PRO A 178 72.81 10.66 -41.42
N GLN A 179 73.63 10.26 -40.44
CA GLN A 179 74.93 10.88 -40.20
C GLN A 179 75.73 10.80 -41.49
N SER A 180 76.18 11.94 -41.99
CA SER A 180 76.97 11.92 -43.23
C SER A 180 78.31 11.25 -42.96
N MET A 181 78.86 10.53 -43.94
CA MET A 181 80.16 9.86 -43.79
C MET A 181 81.26 10.85 -43.35
N ASN A 182 81.15 12.12 -43.76
CA ASN A 182 82.05 13.20 -43.34
C ASN A 182 81.93 13.54 -41.84
N GLU A 183 80.75 13.44 -41.24
CA GLU A 183 80.56 13.62 -39.79
C GLU A 183 81.20 12.47 -39.01
N LEU A 184 81.02 11.22 -39.47
CA LEU A 184 81.66 10.05 -38.84
C LEU A 184 83.19 10.13 -38.93
N ILE A 185 83.73 10.54 -40.08
CA ILE A 185 85.18 10.72 -40.25
C ILE A 185 85.73 11.82 -39.34
N ARG A 186 85.05 12.96 -39.19
CA ARG A 186 85.48 14.02 -38.25
C ARG A 186 85.41 13.57 -36.79
N GLN A 187 84.37 12.84 -36.42
CA GLN A 187 84.18 12.35 -35.06
C GLN A 187 85.27 11.34 -34.67
N GLN A 188 85.72 10.52 -35.61
CA GLN A 188 86.73 9.48 -35.37
C GLN A 188 88.17 9.99 -35.52
N ALA A 189 88.38 11.09 -36.25
CA ALA A 189 89.69 11.71 -36.46
C ALA A 189 90.05 12.80 -35.41
N GLY A 190 89.16 13.12 -34.47
CA GLY A 190 89.47 14.01 -33.34
C GLY A 190 89.85 15.45 -33.71
N ALA A 191 89.43 15.94 -34.88
CA ALA A 191 89.64 17.32 -35.29
C ALA A 191 88.42 18.16 -34.90
N SER A 192 88.54 18.88 -33.78
CA SER A 192 87.67 20.03 -33.44
C SER A 192 88.12 21.28 -34.19
#